data_AF-A0A966QQA6-F1
#
_entry.id   AF-A0A966QQA6-F1
#
_cell.length_a   1.000
_cell.length_b   1.000
_cell.length_c   1.000
_cell.angle_alpha   90.00
_cell.angle_beta   90.00
_cell.angle_gamma   90.00
#
_symmetry.space_group_name_H-M   'P 1'
#
loop_
_entity.id
_entity.type
_entity.pdbx_description
1 polymer ?
#
loop_
_entity_poly.entity_id
_entity_poly.type
_entity_poly.pdbx_seq_one_letter_code
_entity_poly.pdbx_strand_id
1 'polypeptide(L)'
;AAMAFWSALPQFTYTKFVVVVDRAINIRDPRQVIWAISAQVDPQRDLFVLEDTPFDTLDFASERLGLGGRLAIDATTKIGPEKRHPWGEALQRPAELEARIDGRWSELGLADIGTSAPDPALFGYTLEHVLERLAASAAG
;
A
#
# COMPACT_ATOMS: atom_id res chain seq x y z
N ALA A 1 -4.69 -1.27 -16.81
CA ALA A 1 -4.01 -0.12 -16.20
C ALA A 1 -2.49 -0.20 -16.31
N ALA A 2 -1.85 -1.28 -15.84
CA ALA A 2 -0.38 -1.39 -15.81
C ALA A 2 0.31 -1.23 -17.19
N MET A 3 -0.22 -1.86 -18.25
CA MET A 3 0.31 -1.67 -19.62
C MET A 3 0.34 -0.21 -20.04
N ALA A 4 -0.76 0.52 -19.79
CA ALA A 4 -0.85 1.94 -20.10
C ALA A 4 0.14 2.76 -19.26
N PHE A 5 0.35 2.41 -17.99
CA PHE A 5 1.32 3.09 -17.13
C PHE A 5 2.75 3.00 -17.69
N TRP A 6 3.17 1.80 -18.12
CA TRP A 6 4.50 1.60 -18.70
C TRP A 6 4.70 2.24 -20.07
N SER A 7 3.63 2.43 -20.86
CA SER A 7 3.72 2.98 -22.21
C SER A 7 3.41 4.47 -22.29
N ALA A 8 2.75 5.06 -21.28
CA ALA A 8 2.24 6.42 -21.35
C ALA A 8 3.35 7.46 -21.42
N LEU A 9 4.39 7.31 -20.59
CA LEU A 9 5.47 8.29 -20.49
C LEU A 9 6.83 7.61 -20.29
N PRO A 10 7.92 8.10 -20.91
CA PRO A 10 9.23 7.47 -20.84
C PRO A 10 9.74 7.25 -19.42
N GLN A 11 9.46 8.16 -18.47
CA GLN A 11 9.90 8.04 -17.08
C GLN A 11 9.35 6.81 -16.34
N PHE A 12 8.27 6.20 -16.83
CA PHE A 12 7.67 5.02 -16.21
C PHE A 12 8.15 3.72 -16.83
N THR A 13 8.93 3.79 -17.91
CA THR A 13 9.41 2.61 -18.65
C THR A 13 10.25 1.69 -17.76
N TYR A 14 11.04 2.24 -16.84
CA TYR A 14 11.91 1.47 -15.95
C TYR A 14 11.27 1.10 -14.60
N THR A 15 9.98 1.36 -14.39
CA THR A 15 9.30 0.93 -13.17
C THR A 15 9.09 -0.58 -13.19
N LYS A 16 9.77 -1.32 -12.29
CA LYS A 16 9.65 -2.80 -12.18
C LYS A 16 8.28 -3.28 -11.75
N PHE A 17 7.77 -2.66 -10.68
CA PHE A 17 6.62 -3.14 -9.94
C PHE A 17 5.51 -2.11 -10.01
N VAL A 18 4.33 -2.54 -10.45
CA VAL A 18 3.13 -1.72 -10.47
C VAL A 18 2.05 -2.45 -9.69
N VAL A 19 1.54 -1.81 -8.65
CA VAL A 19 0.37 -2.31 -7.91
C VAL A 19 -0.82 -1.44 -8.30
N VAL A 20 -1.88 -2.08 -8.79
CA VAL A 20 -3.14 -1.41 -9.11
C VAL A 20 -4.10 -1.66 -7.96
N VAL A 21 -4.65 -0.59 -7.38
CA VAL A 21 -5.57 -0.65 -6.24
C VAL A 21 -6.82 0.16 -6.53
N ASP A 22 -7.89 -0.11 -5.78
CA ASP A 22 -9.11 0.69 -5.84
C ASP A 22 -8.88 2.15 -5.40
N ARG A 23 -9.71 3.07 -5.92
CA ARG A 23 -9.61 4.50 -5.60
C ARG A 23 -9.72 4.83 -4.11
N ALA A 24 -10.39 3.98 -3.33
CA ALA A 24 -10.54 4.17 -1.89
C ALA A 24 -9.22 3.96 -1.11
N ILE A 25 -8.21 3.35 -1.74
CA ILE A 25 -6.92 3.05 -1.12
C ILE A 25 -5.99 4.25 -1.22
N ASN A 26 -5.50 4.72 -0.08
CA ASN A 26 -4.45 5.73 -0.05
C ASN A 26 -3.09 5.10 -0.42
N ILE A 27 -2.65 5.32 -1.65
CA ILE A 27 -1.36 4.80 -2.15
C ILE A 27 -0.13 5.39 -1.46
N ARG A 28 -0.27 6.48 -0.71
CA ARG A 28 0.80 7.06 0.11
C ARG A 28 0.89 6.45 1.50
N ASP A 29 -0.04 5.55 1.83
CA ASP A 29 -0.01 4.76 3.04
C ASP A 29 0.34 3.30 2.71
N PRO A 30 1.59 2.88 2.92
CA PRO A 30 2.03 1.51 2.62
C PRO A 30 1.17 0.45 3.30
N ARG A 31 0.60 0.73 4.48
CA ARG A 31 -0.27 -0.21 5.21
C ARG A 31 -1.50 -0.56 4.40
N GLN A 32 -2.11 0.44 3.74
CA GLN A 32 -3.32 0.22 2.95
C GLN A 32 -3.01 -0.53 1.64
N VAL A 33 -1.87 -0.24 1.02
CA VAL A 33 -1.43 -0.96 -0.18
C VAL A 33 -1.12 -2.43 0.14
N ILE A 34 -0.42 -2.70 1.24
CA ILE A 34 -0.13 -4.07 1.69
C ILE A 34 -1.41 -4.82 2.10
N TRP A 35 -2.38 -4.12 2.72
CA TRP A 35 -3.70 -4.70 2.96
C TRP A 35 -4.40 -5.08 1.65
N ALA A 36 -4.40 -4.19 0.64
CA ALA A 36 -5.03 -4.48 -0.64
C ALA A 36 -4.38 -5.70 -1.32
N ILE A 37 -3.04 -5.79 -1.30
CA ILE A 37 -2.31 -6.95 -1.82
C ILE A 37 -2.70 -8.23 -1.06
N SER A 38 -2.68 -8.20 0.27
CA SER A 38 -2.91 -9.40 1.07
C SER A 38 -4.38 -9.87 1.08
N ALA A 39 -5.33 -8.97 0.89
CA ALA A 39 -6.76 -9.29 0.96
C ALA A 39 -7.42 -9.52 -0.41
N GLN A 40 -6.88 -8.95 -1.49
CA GLN A 40 -7.58 -8.88 -2.78
C GLN A 40 -6.88 -9.63 -3.93
N VAL A 41 -5.65 -10.11 -3.71
CA VAL A 41 -4.83 -10.75 -4.75
C VAL A 41 -4.88 -12.28 -4.60
N ASP A 42 -5.28 -12.95 -5.67
CA ASP A 42 -4.96 -14.35 -5.92
C ASP A 42 -3.70 -14.41 -6.80
N PRO A 43 -2.56 -14.92 -6.30
CA PRO A 43 -1.31 -14.94 -7.06
C PRO A 43 -1.38 -15.61 -8.42
N GLN A 44 -2.28 -16.59 -8.62
CA GLN A 44 -2.43 -17.28 -9.91
C GLN A 44 -3.15 -16.44 -10.95
N ARG A 45 -4.07 -15.57 -10.52
CA ARG A 45 -4.92 -14.77 -11.40
C ARG A 45 -4.39 -13.35 -11.61
N ASP A 46 -3.85 -12.77 -10.55
CA ASP A 46 -3.69 -11.31 -10.43
C ASP A 46 -2.24 -10.82 -10.55
N LEU A 47 -1.30 -11.74 -10.76
CA LEU A 47 0.09 -11.42 -11.05
C LEU A 47 0.34 -11.52 -12.55
N PHE A 48 0.78 -10.42 -13.15
CA PHE A 48 1.12 -10.35 -14.55
C PHE A 48 2.60 -10.00 -14.70
N VAL A 49 3.38 -10.96 -15.19
CA VAL A 49 4.81 -10.82 -15.42
C VAL A 49 5.05 -10.57 -16.92
N LEU A 50 5.79 -9.51 -17.22
CA LEU A 50 6.36 -9.27 -18.54
C LEU A 50 7.85 -9.57 -18.48
N GLU A 51 8.29 -10.47 -19.33
CA GLU A 51 9.69 -10.88 -19.44
C GLU A 51 10.44 -10.04 -20.49
N ASP A 52 11.78 -10.00 -20.38
CA ASP A 52 12.68 -9.40 -21.38
C ASP A 52 12.31 -7.98 -21.84
N THR A 53 11.89 -7.11 -20.90
CA THR A 53 11.56 -5.71 -21.22
C THR A 53 12.80 -4.81 -21.11
N PRO A 54 12.88 -3.68 -21.86
CA PRO A 54 13.96 -2.72 -21.70
C PRO A 54 14.03 -2.20 -20.27
N PHE A 55 15.23 -2.21 -19.70
CA PHE A 55 15.48 -1.93 -18.29
C PHE A 55 16.74 -1.10 -18.04
N ASP A 56 16.88 -0.54 -16.84
CA ASP A 56 18.09 0.20 -16.45
C ASP A 56 19.30 -0.76 -16.39
N THR A 57 20.37 -0.39 -17.10
CA THR A 57 21.64 -1.13 -17.09
C THR A 57 22.34 -1.14 -15.73
N LEU A 58 22.04 -0.18 -14.85
CA LEU A 58 22.58 -0.11 -13.49
C LEU A 58 21.82 -0.99 -12.50
N ASP A 59 20.72 -1.61 -12.92
CA ASP A 59 19.94 -2.47 -12.08
C ASP A 59 20.53 -3.88 -11.99
N PHE A 60 21.36 -4.09 -10.97
CA PHE A 60 22.05 -5.35 -10.67
C PHE A 60 21.14 -6.50 -10.24
N ALA A 61 19.85 -6.24 -9.97
CA ALA A 61 18.90 -7.31 -9.69
C ALA A 61 18.31 -7.94 -10.98
N SER A 62 18.59 -7.35 -12.15
CA SER A 62 18.21 -7.93 -13.44
C SER A 62 19.19 -9.02 -13.86
N GLU A 63 18.68 -10.15 -14.36
CA GLU A 63 19.53 -11.28 -14.79
C GLU A 63 20.42 -10.92 -16.01
N ARG A 64 19.91 -10.05 -16.89
CA ARG A 64 20.57 -9.63 -18.13
C ARG A 64 20.75 -8.12 -18.14
N LEU A 65 21.92 -7.63 -18.57
CA LEU A 65 22.16 -6.18 -18.65
C LEU A 65 21.19 -5.51 -19.64
N GLY A 66 20.48 -4.49 -19.17
CA GLY A 66 19.53 -3.71 -19.97
C GLY A 66 18.20 -4.41 -20.26
N LEU A 67 17.99 -5.63 -19.75
CA LEU A 67 16.76 -6.40 -19.91
C LEU A 67 16.28 -6.92 -18.56
N GLY A 68 15.00 -6.76 -18.28
CA GLY A 68 14.45 -7.16 -16.98
C GLY A 68 12.97 -7.50 -17.06
N GLY A 69 12.52 -8.19 -16.01
CA GLY A 69 11.12 -8.48 -15.79
C GLY A 69 10.38 -7.29 -15.20
N ARG A 70 9.10 -7.14 -15.56
CA ARG A 70 8.15 -6.25 -14.88
C ARG A 70 7.03 -7.07 -14.29
N LEU A 71 6.57 -6.68 -13.11
CA LEU A 71 5.44 -7.31 -12.44
C LEU A 71 4.34 -6.27 -12.23
N ALA A 72 3.16 -6.59 -12.72
CA ALA A 72 1.93 -5.92 -12.32
C ALA A 72 1.15 -6.80 -11.34
N ILE A 73 0.68 -6.19 -10.26
CA ILE A 73 -0.17 -6.81 -9.27
C ILE A 73 -1.53 -6.13 -9.33
N ASP A 74 -2.56 -6.88 -9.70
CA ASP A 74 -3.94 -6.40 -9.64
C ASP A 74 -4.52 -6.64 -8.23
N ALA A 75 -4.43 -5.61 -7.39
CA ALA A 75 -4.99 -5.59 -6.04
C ALA A 75 -6.29 -4.77 -5.98
N THR A 76 -7.10 -4.81 -7.04
CA THR A 76 -8.45 -4.21 -7.07
C THR A 76 -9.54 -5.20 -6.64
N THR A 77 -10.70 -4.66 -6.28
CA THR A 77 -11.91 -5.45 -6.00
C THR A 77 -12.34 -6.23 -7.22
N LYS A 78 -12.44 -7.56 -7.10
CA LYS A 78 -12.80 -8.42 -8.23
C LYS A 78 -14.30 -8.39 -8.51
N ILE A 79 -14.65 -8.25 -9.78
CA ILE A 79 -16.03 -8.07 -10.24
C ILE A 79 -16.39 -9.07 -11.35
N GLY A 80 -17.70 -9.29 -11.52
CA GLY A 80 -18.23 -10.13 -12.61
C GLY A 80 -17.51 -11.48 -12.75
N PRO A 81 -16.88 -11.76 -13.91
CA PRO A 81 -16.24 -13.05 -14.20
C PRO A 81 -14.90 -13.27 -13.47
N GLU A 82 -14.31 -12.25 -12.84
CA GLU A 82 -13.03 -12.36 -12.14
C GLU A 82 -13.13 -13.21 -10.85
N LYS A 83 -14.35 -13.42 -10.36
CA LYS A 83 -14.66 -14.21 -9.16
C LYS A 83 -15.81 -15.19 -9.41
N ARG A 84 -15.83 -16.28 -8.65
CA ARG A 84 -16.89 -17.31 -8.70
C ARG A 84 -17.73 -17.40 -7.41
N HIS A 85 -17.58 -16.42 -6.52
CA HIS A 85 -18.25 -16.35 -5.23
C HIS A 85 -18.63 -14.89 -4.90
N PRO A 86 -19.44 -14.63 -3.86
CA PRO A 86 -19.62 -13.27 -3.32
C PRO A 86 -18.28 -12.67 -2.90
N TRP A 87 -18.06 -11.39 -3.20
CA TRP A 87 -16.86 -10.69 -2.74
C TRP A 87 -17.12 -10.10 -1.36
N GLY A 88 -16.12 -10.13 -0.48
CA GLY A 88 -16.23 -9.52 0.84
C GLY A 88 -16.27 -7.99 0.74
N GLU A 89 -17.12 -7.35 1.53
CA GLU A 89 -17.09 -5.91 1.69
C GLU A 89 -15.99 -5.51 2.68
N ALA A 90 -15.27 -4.44 2.37
CA ALA A 90 -14.30 -3.90 3.30
C ALA A 90 -15.00 -3.41 4.57
N LEU A 91 -14.43 -3.72 5.73
CA LEU A 91 -14.98 -3.25 7.00
C LEU A 91 -14.91 -1.73 7.05
N GLN A 92 -16.06 -1.08 7.21
CA GLN A 92 -16.16 0.37 7.37
C GLN A 92 -16.58 0.72 8.79
N ARG A 93 -16.10 1.87 9.27
CA ARG A 93 -16.50 2.44 10.54
C ARG A 93 -17.71 3.34 10.29
N PRO A 94 -18.87 3.10 10.92
CA PRO A 94 -20.03 3.97 10.75
C PRO A 94 -19.70 5.39 11.22
N ALA A 95 -19.97 6.40 10.38
CA ALA A 95 -19.63 7.79 10.68
C ALA A 95 -20.28 8.30 12.00
N GLU A 96 -21.49 7.84 12.32
CA GLU A 96 -22.16 8.16 13.58
C GLU A 96 -21.41 7.59 14.79
N LEU A 97 -20.86 6.38 14.67
CA LEU A 97 -20.09 5.76 15.73
C LEU A 97 -18.76 6.50 15.94
N GLU A 98 -18.07 6.86 14.86
CA GLU A 98 -16.83 7.65 14.94
C GLU A 98 -17.09 9.00 15.61
N ALA A 99 -18.07 9.77 15.14
CA ALA A 99 -18.41 11.07 15.72
C ALA A 99 -18.77 10.98 17.21
N ARG A 100 -19.48 9.92 17.61
CA ARG A 100 -19.83 9.68 19.01
C ARG A 100 -18.61 9.36 19.88
N ILE A 101 -17.64 8.62 19.36
CA ILE A 101 -16.39 8.30 20.09
C ILE A 101 -15.50 9.54 20.17
N ASP A 102 -15.35 10.27 19.07
CA ASP A 102 -14.56 11.50 18.99
C ASP A 102 -15.06 12.55 19.99
N GLY A 103 -16.39 12.72 20.10
CA GLY A 103 -17.00 13.64 21.07
C GLY A 103 -16.76 13.25 22.54
N ARG A 104 -16.42 11.98 22.81
CA ARG A 104 -16.16 11.44 24.16
C ARG A 104 -14.69 11.20 24.45
N TRP A 105 -13.78 11.58 23.55
CA TRP A 105 -12.35 11.29 23.66
C TRP A 105 -11.76 11.73 25.02
N SER A 106 -12.12 12.92 25.48
CA SER A 106 -11.68 13.46 26.78
C SER A 106 -12.31 12.73 27.97
N GLU A 107 -13.58 12.34 27.89
CA GLU A 107 -14.26 11.58 28.96
C GLU A 107 -13.64 10.20 29.16
N LEU A 108 -13.10 9.63 28.09
CA LEU A 108 -12.41 8.34 28.10
C LEU A 108 -10.98 8.42 28.65
N GLY A 109 -10.51 9.61 29.04
CA GLY A 109 -9.15 9.82 29.52
C GLY A 109 -8.08 9.67 28.43
N LEU A 110 -8.45 9.90 27.16
CA LEU A 110 -7.54 9.78 26.00
C LEU A 110 -7.07 11.14 25.48
N ALA A 111 -7.37 12.24 26.17
CA ALA A 111 -7.09 13.60 25.71
C ALA A 111 -5.58 13.87 25.50
N ASP A 112 -4.72 13.14 26.20
CA ASP A 112 -3.26 13.19 26.10
C ASP A 112 -2.71 12.33 24.95
N ILE A 113 -3.50 11.38 24.45
CA ILE A 113 -3.19 10.60 23.26
C ILE A 113 -3.65 11.42 22.04
N GLY A 114 -2.69 11.93 21.28
CA GLY A 114 -2.96 12.75 20.11
C GLY A 114 -3.92 12.08 19.14
N THR A 115 -4.87 12.84 18.60
CA THR A 115 -5.84 12.40 17.58
C THR A 115 -5.28 12.41 16.16
N SER A 116 -3.97 12.64 16.02
CA SER A 116 -3.30 12.69 14.72
C SER A 116 -3.35 11.33 14.04
N ALA A 117 -3.60 11.34 12.72
CA ALA A 117 -3.49 10.13 11.94
C ALA A 117 -2.07 9.53 12.06
N PRO A 118 -1.94 8.20 12.19
CA PRO A 118 -0.64 7.59 12.35
C PRO A 118 0.21 7.79 11.10
N ASP A 119 1.44 8.27 11.28
CA ASP A 119 2.37 8.63 10.21
C ASP A 119 2.67 7.43 9.29
N PRO A 120 2.33 7.51 7.98
CA PRO A 120 2.65 6.47 7.02
C PRO A 120 4.14 6.18 6.87
N ALA A 121 5.02 7.16 7.11
CA ALA A 121 6.47 7.00 6.98
C ALA A 121 7.05 6.03 8.02
N LEU A 122 6.34 5.82 9.14
CA LEU A 122 6.75 4.90 10.20
C LEU A 122 6.39 3.44 9.92
N PHE A 123 5.84 3.12 8.75
CA PHE A 123 5.55 1.75 8.37
C PHE A 123 6.85 0.91 8.35
N GLY A 124 6.92 -0.08 9.25
CA GLY A 124 8.11 -0.92 9.44
C GLY A 124 9.17 -0.34 10.37
N TYR A 125 9.03 0.91 10.83
CA TYR A 125 10.02 1.61 11.67
C TYR A 125 9.43 2.16 12.98
N THR A 126 8.25 1.69 13.36
CA THR A 126 7.51 2.26 14.50
C THR A 126 8.27 2.05 15.82
N LEU A 127 8.90 0.89 16.00
CA LEU A 127 9.62 0.59 17.24
C LEU A 127 10.91 1.42 17.35
N GLU A 128 11.67 1.53 16.26
CA GLU A 128 12.87 2.34 16.17
C GLU A 128 12.55 3.80 16.51
N HIS A 129 11.48 4.34 15.93
CA HIS A 129 11.04 5.70 16.20
C HIS A 129 10.65 5.92 17.67
N VAL A 130 9.99 4.92 18.30
CA VAL A 130 9.66 4.99 19.73
C VAL A 130 10.93 4.98 20.59
N LEU A 131 11.89 4.10 20.26
CA LEU A 131 13.15 4.02 20.99
C LEU A 131 13.96 5.31 20.89
N GLU A 132 14.04 5.91 19.70
CA GLU A 132 14.70 7.20 19.49
C GLU A 132 14.07 8.33 20.32
N ARG A 133 12.72 8.39 20.35
CA ARG A 133 12.00 9.39 21.15
C ARG A 133 12.22 9.22 22.65
N LEU A 134 12.22 7.98 23.14
CA LEU A 134 12.48 7.69 24.55
C LEU A 134 13.91 8.06 24.94
N ALA A 135 14.90 7.73 24.09
CA ALA A 135 16.30 8.09 24.31
C ALA A 135 16.50 9.61 24.36
N ALA A 136 15.87 10.36 23.44
CA ALA A 136 15.94 11.83 23.41
C ALA A 136 15.31 12.46 24.67
N SER A 137 14.20 11.90 25.15
CA SER A 137 13.52 12.38 26.36
C SER A 137 14.31 12.08 27.66
N ALA A 138 15.16 11.06 27.66
CA ALA A 138 16.00 10.72 28.82
C ALA A 138 17.30 11.56 28.88
N ALA A 139 17.66 12.23 27.78
CA ALA A 139 18.87 13.03 27.66
C ALA A 139 18.69 14.53 27.94
N GLY A 140 17.45 15.00 28.14
CA GLY A 140 17.10 16.39 28.50
C GLY A 140 16.50 16.47 29.90
#